data_AF-A0A7X7F3L4-F1
#
_entry.id   AF-A0A7X7F3L4-F1
#
_cell.length_a   1.000
_cell.length_b   1.000
_cell.length_c   1.000
_cell.angle_alpha   90.00
_cell.angle_beta   90.00
_cell.angle_gamma   90.00
#
_symmetry.space_group_name_H-M   'P 1'
#
loop_
_entity.id
_entity.type
_entity.pdbx_description
1 polymer ?
#
loop_
_entity_poly.entity_id
_entity_poly.type
_entity_poly.pdbx_seq_one_letter_code
_entity_poly.pdbx_strand_id
1 'polypeptide(L)'
;SFSQSEMGWRTSASLGFANLVFGTRADVGDETRAWSIDSISIAQLSVEPPVFVDTVAARFNDGETTLEVDGYPGKAGLGWNGPWTHTASEGVTSGVALLDSSPLKPGENSGNYVQVVNSHANRSDDTPSYSGFSRDYKAPTGGVDWTKEHTIEFSIRIDEDLTAGNFNTVNDRYHASNVNNTRNTDNTASWMVYVCGGEGAYANADDVGEWVFYDGNRDSGAMDVNRTVSSDIVVVSGTVYDFTIVVDPETQSYVGSITDGVNSYTTGTLGWRRASTEIGSYLMFDTRGYLVADEFESANERMFSLDNVIITQSLARIPGDTDNDGKVDDVDAKVLATYWGSSVAVGDVTKGDFNADGVVNAIDAAILAAHWGDHNVAMESTPVGVPEPSTLLLLLAGGIAGLLTRARRA
;
A
#
# COMPACT_ATOMS: atom_id res chain seq x y z
N SER A 1 25.64 -24.36 -30.82
CA SER A 1 24.70 -23.36 -30.30
C SER A 1 25.37 -22.00 -30.41
N PHE A 2 24.75 -21.05 -31.12
CA PHE A 2 25.19 -19.66 -31.14
C PHE A 2 24.25 -18.91 -30.19
N SER A 3 24.82 -18.18 -29.22
CA SER A 3 24.06 -17.35 -28.27
C SER A 3 24.71 -15.96 -28.31
N GLN A 4 23.91 -14.94 -28.62
CA GLN A 4 24.34 -13.55 -28.66
C GLN A 4 23.26 -12.72 -27.98
N SER A 5 23.63 -12.02 -26.90
CA SER A 5 22.69 -11.36 -25.98
C SER A 5 22.31 -9.95 -26.39
N GLU A 6 23.05 -9.31 -27.31
CA GLU A 6 22.75 -7.95 -27.76
C GLU A 6 23.10 -7.78 -29.25
N MET A 7 22.13 -7.34 -30.05
CA MET A 7 22.32 -6.94 -31.44
C MET A 7 22.02 -5.45 -31.60
N GLY A 8 23.02 -4.68 -32.03
CA GLY A 8 22.83 -3.27 -32.38
C GLY A 8 21.98 -3.10 -33.65
N TRP A 9 21.06 -2.13 -33.62
CA TRP A 9 20.18 -1.79 -34.73
C TRP A 9 20.98 -1.27 -35.95
N ARG A 10 20.67 -1.76 -37.16
CA ARG A 10 21.01 -1.04 -38.40
C ARG A 10 19.82 -0.17 -38.77
N THR A 11 19.90 1.12 -38.45
CA THR A 11 18.80 2.07 -38.66
C THR A 11 18.67 2.49 -40.12
N SER A 12 17.49 2.29 -40.70
CA SER A 12 16.89 3.25 -41.63
C SER A 12 15.38 3.32 -41.34
N ALA A 13 14.91 4.53 -41.05
CA ALA A 13 13.61 4.84 -40.48
C ALA A 13 12.40 4.27 -41.23
N SER A 14 11.47 3.72 -40.46
CA SER A 14 9.99 3.66 -40.58
C SER A 14 9.54 2.34 -39.93
N LEU A 15 8.71 2.45 -38.89
CA LEU A 15 8.01 1.39 -38.13
C LEU A 15 8.43 -0.04 -38.56
N GLY A 16 9.56 -0.48 -38.02
CA GLY A 16 10.43 -1.48 -38.62
C GLY A 16 10.06 -2.90 -38.26
N PHE A 17 9.69 -3.70 -39.25
CA PHE A 17 9.74 -5.16 -39.14
C PHE A 17 11.18 -5.60 -38.85
N ALA A 18 11.39 -6.33 -37.75
CA ALA A 18 12.65 -7.02 -37.50
C ALA A 18 12.71 -8.25 -38.42
N ASN A 19 13.49 -8.19 -39.48
CA ASN A 19 13.69 -9.32 -40.38
C ASN A 19 14.83 -10.19 -39.86
N LEU A 20 14.52 -11.43 -39.49
CA LEU A 20 15.52 -12.46 -39.22
C LEU A 20 15.85 -13.17 -40.54
N VAL A 21 17.02 -12.86 -41.11
CA VAL A 21 17.43 -13.40 -42.42
C VAL A 21 18.52 -14.44 -42.25
N PHE A 22 18.25 -15.66 -42.72
CA PHE A 22 19.24 -16.72 -42.87
C PHE A 22 19.51 -16.96 -44.34
N GLY A 23 20.77 -17.08 -44.72
CA GLY A 23 21.13 -17.34 -46.09
C GLY A 23 22.63 -17.44 -46.27
N THR A 24 23.03 -17.86 -47.47
CA THR A 24 24.43 -17.85 -47.90
C THR A 24 24.58 -16.86 -49.04
N ARG A 25 25.76 -16.25 -49.18
CA ARG A 25 26.11 -15.39 -50.31
C ARG A 25 27.33 -15.99 -51.02
N ALA A 26 27.32 -15.96 -52.34
CA ALA A 26 28.46 -16.32 -53.19
C ALA A 26 28.68 -15.19 -54.19
N ASP A 27 29.94 -14.80 -54.40
CA ASP A 27 30.24 -13.69 -55.31
C ASP A 27 30.65 -14.17 -56.71
N VAL A 28 31.05 -15.45 -56.94
CA VAL A 28 31.26 -16.04 -58.29
C VAL A 28 31.25 -17.58 -58.25
N GLY A 29 30.54 -18.24 -59.19
CA GLY A 29 30.57 -19.69 -59.46
C GLY A 29 29.41 -20.50 -58.86
N ASP A 30 28.90 -21.48 -59.62
CA ASP A 30 27.83 -22.43 -59.20
C ASP A 30 28.33 -23.39 -58.12
N GLU A 31 28.43 -22.90 -56.88
CA GLU A 31 28.63 -23.74 -55.70
C GLU A 31 27.28 -24.00 -55.02
N THR A 32 26.90 -25.27 -54.88
CA THR A 32 25.73 -25.63 -54.06
C THR A 32 26.06 -25.40 -52.60
N ARG A 33 25.37 -24.45 -51.95
CA ARG A 33 25.51 -24.17 -50.52
C ARG A 33 24.22 -24.55 -49.78
N ALA A 34 24.24 -25.72 -49.15
CA ALA A 34 23.15 -26.18 -48.31
C ALA A 34 23.30 -25.62 -46.89
N TRP A 35 22.20 -25.15 -46.31
CA TRP A 35 22.08 -24.81 -44.90
C TRP A 35 20.77 -25.38 -44.37
N SER A 36 20.75 -25.72 -43.09
CA SER A 36 19.57 -26.21 -42.38
C SER A 36 19.50 -25.58 -41.01
N ILE A 37 18.29 -25.28 -40.56
CA ILE A 37 18.00 -24.81 -39.21
C ILE A 37 17.19 -25.88 -38.52
N ASP A 38 17.58 -26.20 -37.29
CA ASP A 38 16.93 -27.20 -36.46
C ASP A 38 15.71 -26.60 -35.72
N SER A 39 15.92 -25.49 -35.00
CA SER A 39 14.84 -24.74 -34.35
C SER A 39 15.17 -23.26 -34.21
N ILE A 40 14.12 -22.43 -34.19
CA ILE A 40 14.18 -21.00 -33.87
C ILE A 40 13.17 -20.76 -32.76
N SER A 41 13.64 -20.23 -31.63
CA SER A 41 12.78 -19.73 -30.57
C SER A 41 13.00 -18.23 -30.42
N ILE A 42 11.96 -17.44 -30.65
CA ILE A 42 11.93 -16.01 -30.32
C ILE A 42 11.08 -15.90 -29.06
N ALA A 43 11.71 -15.57 -27.93
CA ALA A 43 10.99 -15.19 -26.73
C ALA A 43 11.02 -13.67 -26.66
N GLN A 44 9.85 -13.04 -26.63
CA GLN A 44 9.76 -11.70 -26.06
C GLN A 44 10.02 -11.89 -24.57
N LEU A 45 11.10 -11.30 -24.05
CA LEU A 45 11.17 -11.03 -22.63
C LEU A 45 9.95 -10.16 -22.34
N SER A 46 8.92 -10.76 -21.73
CA SER A 46 7.95 -10.01 -20.98
C SER A 46 8.74 -9.32 -19.88
N VAL A 47 9.23 -8.11 -20.17
CA VAL A 47 9.46 -7.14 -19.13
C VAL A 47 8.05 -6.94 -18.58
N GLU A 48 7.74 -7.60 -17.46
CA GLU A 48 6.58 -7.19 -16.69
C GLU A 48 6.70 -5.67 -16.55
N PRO A 49 5.61 -4.91 -16.78
CA PRO A 49 5.66 -3.48 -16.53
C PRO A 49 6.24 -3.29 -15.13
N PRO A 50 7.23 -2.40 -14.96
CA PRO A 50 7.82 -2.16 -13.65
C PRO A 50 6.68 -1.95 -12.65
N VAL A 51 6.66 -2.78 -11.61
CA VAL A 51 5.69 -2.60 -10.53
C VAL A 51 6.12 -1.32 -9.82
N PHE A 52 5.40 -0.25 -10.06
CA PHE A 52 5.64 1.02 -9.41
C PHE A 52 4.97 0.99 -8.04
N VAL A 53 5.76 1.26 -7.01
CA VAL A 53 5.27 1.31 -5.63
C VAL A 53 5.01 2.77 -5.28
N ASP A 54 3.76 3.21 -5.42
CA ASP A 54 3.38 4.51 -4.86
C ASP A 54 3.59 4.44 -3.35
N THR A 55 4.37 5.39 -2.83
CA THR A 55 4.85 5.38 -1.46
C THR A 55 4.48 6.71 -0.80
N VAL A 56 3.72 6.63 0.28
CA VAL A 56 3.45 7.74 1.20
C VAL A 56 4.27 7.49 2.45
N ALA A 57 5.18 8.40 2.80
CA ALA A 57 6.10 8.17 3.92
C ALA A 57 6.06 9.33 4.93
N ALA A 58 6.25 8.97 6.20
CA ALA A 58 6.58 9.87 7.28
C ALA A 58 7.63 9.20 8.18
N ARG A 59 8.88 9.67 8.06
CA ARG A 59 10.08 9.28 8.82
C ARG A 59 10.65 10.44 9.65
N PHE A 60 10.01 11.61 9.57
CA PHE A 60 10.34 12.79 10.37
C PHE A 60 11.77 13.33 10.14
N ASN A 61 12.39 13.05 8.99
CA ASN A 61 13.78 13.42 8.73
C ASN A 61 13.97 14.93 8.58
N ASP A 62 12.92 15.66 8.19
CA ASP A 62 12.99 17.11 7.99
C ASP A 62 12.86 17.92 9.28
N GLY A 63 12.74 17.25 10.43
CA GLY A 63 12.76 17.90 11.74
C GLY A 63 11.41 18.52 12.13
N GLU A 64 11.46 19.40 13.14
CA GLU A 64 10.29 20.18 13.57
C GLU A 64 10.07 21.35 12.59
N THR A 65 9.14 21.17 11.65
CA THR A 65 8.84 22.13 10.58
C THR A 65 7.43 21.98 10.04
N THR A 66 6.87 23.08 9.55
CA THR A 66 5.61 23.12 8.78
C THR A 66 5.85 23.36 7.29
N LEU A 67 7.11 23.47 6.88
CA LEU A 67 7.49 23.78 5.49
C LEU A 67 7.72 22.54 4.65
N GLU A 68 8.07 21.41 5.27
CA GLU A 68 8.34 20.14 4.60
C GLU A 68 7.28 19.09 4.88
N VAL A 69 7.10 18.14 3.96
CA VAL A 69 6.07 17.09 4.09
C VAL A 69 6.48 16.06 5.13
N ASP A 70 7.76 15.68 5.17
CA ASP A 70 8.33 14.72 6.13
C ASP A 70 8.78 15.39 7.44
N GLY A 71 8.26 16.58 7.74
CA GLY A 71 8.46 17.26 9.02
C GLY A 71 7.37 16.95 10.04
N TYR A 72 7.60 17.33 11.30
CA TYR A 72 6.55 17.43 12.31
C TYR A 72 6.23 18.90 12.64
N PRO A 73 4.97 19.34 12.59
CA PRO A 73 3.79 18.60 12.14
C PRO A 73 3.71 18.47 10.60
N GLY A 74 4.61 19.13 9.86
CA GLY A 74 4.71 19.03 8.41
C GLY A 74 3.61 19.79 7.66
N LYS A 75 3.38 19.40 6.40
CA LYS A 75 2.32 19.94 5.53
C LYS A 75 1.71 18.85 4.63
N ALA A 76 0.65 19.19 3.88
CA ALA A 76 0.11 18.32 2.84
C ALA A 76 1.12 18.11 1.69
N GLY A 77 1.03 16.96 1.02
CA GLY A 77 1.88 16.55 -0.11
C GLY A 77 2.36 15.11 0.02
N LEU A 78 2.89 14.56 -1.08
CA LEU A 78 3.42 13.19 -1.16
C LEU A 78 2.46 12.12 -0.58
N GLY A 79 1.15 12.24 -0.83
CA GLY A 79 0.14 11.32 -0.30
C GLY A 79 -0.52 11.73 1.02
N TRP A 80 -0.01 12.75 1.70
CA TRP A 80 -0.63 13.29 2.90
C TRP A 80 -1.59 14.43 2.56
N ASN A 81 -2.84 14.35 3.03
CA ASN A 81 -3.85 15.39 2.82
C ASN A 81 -3.62 16.62 3.72
N GLY A 82 -2.83 16.47 4.79
CA GLY A 82 -2.60 17.52 5.78
C GLY A 82 -1.42 17.26 6.71
N PRO A 83 -1.16 18.16 7.66
CA PRO A 83 -0.16 17.97 8.70
C PRO A 83 -0.57 16.89 9.71
N TRP A 84 0.39 16.40 10.48
CA TRP A 84 0.13 15.63 11.69
C TRP A 84 -0.73 16.44 12.67
N THR A 85 -1.69 15.76 13.31
CA THR A 85 -2.61 16.33 14.28
C THR A 85 -2.52 15.55 15.58
N HIS A 86 -2.40 16.26 16.70
CA HIS A 86 -2.54 15.70 18.04
C HIS A 86 -3.79 16.27 18.69
N THR A 87 -4.77 15.42 18.98
CA THR A 87 -6.00 15.81 19.67
C THR A 87 -6.07 15.13 21.02
N ALA A 88 -6.50 15.85 22.04
CA ALA A 88 -6.63 15.33 23.40
C ALA A 88 -8.01 15.68 23.97
N SER A 89 -8.61 14.75 24.70
CA SER A 89 -9.85 15.03 25.43
C SER A 89 -9.58 15.86 26.68
N GLU A 90 -10.64 16.35 27.30
CA GLU A 90 -10.58 16.80 28.69
C GLU A 90 -9.89 15.74 29.56
N GLY A 91 -9.12 16.18 30.55
CA GLY A 91 -8.39 15.31 31.46
C GLY A 91 -7.02 14.84 30.94
N VAL A 92 -6.64 15.16 29.70
CA VAL A 92 -5.31 14.80 29.17
C VAL A 92 -4.39 16.02 29.19
N THR A 93 -3.20 15.85 29.76
CA THR A 93 -2.06 16.75 29.53
C THR A 93 -1.12 16.08 28.55
N SER A 94 -0.83 16.77 27.45
CA SER A 94 -0.21 16.17 26.26
C SER A 94 1.06 16.91 25.87
N GLY A 95 2.06 16.16 25.40
CA GLY A 95 3.28 16.68 24.79
C GLY A 95 3.67 15.83 23.58
N VAL A 96 4.13 16.49 22.51
CA VAL A 96 4.73 15.84 21.35
C VAL A 96 6.09 16.48 21.12
N ALA A 97 7.12 15.64 20.96
CA ALA A 97 8.47 16.08 20.69
C ALA A 97 9.07 15.26 19.56
N LEU A 98 9.97 15.87 18.80
CA LEU A 98 10.82 15.15 17.88
C LEU A 98 12.17 14.87 18.54
N LEU A 99 12.59 13.61 18.53
CA LEU A 99 13.82 13.15 19.19
C LEU A 99 14.65 12.31 18.21
N ASP A 100 15.96 12.21 18.48
CA ASP A 100 16.92 11.45 17.66
C ASP A 100 17.76 10.44 18.48
N SER A 101 17.63 10.47 19.80
CA SER A 101 18.33 9.58 20.71
C SER A 101 17.67 8.20 20.74
N SER A 102 18.42 7.14 20.43
CA SER A 102 17.90 5.76 20.33
C SER A 102 16.79 5.65 19.25
N PRO A 103 17.13 5.85 17.96
CA PRO A 103 16.17 5.79 16.87
C PRO A 103 15.51 4.42 16.77
N LEU A 104 14.27 4.39 16.26
CA LEU A 104 13.50 3.15 16.12
C LEU A 104 14.08 2.27 14.99
N LYS A 105 14.56 2.89 13.90
CA LYS A 105 15.13 2.21 12.73
C LYS A 105 16.55 2.70 12.39
N PRO A 106 17.57 2.38 13.22
CA PRO A 106 18.93 2.83 12.98
C PRO A 106 19.46 2.35 11.62
N GLY A 107 19.73 3.28 10.70
CA GLY A 107 20.36 3.02 9.41
C GLY A 107 19.42 2.91 8.21
N GLU A 108 18.10 3.03 8.38
CA GLU A 108 17.10 2.90 7.29
C GLU A 108 16.65 4.26 6.71
N ASN A 109 17.53 5.28 6.71
CA ASN A 109 17.15 6.68 6.46
C ASN A 109 16.02 7.14 7.41
N SER A 110 16.05 6.71 8.67
CA SER A 110 15.33 7.33 9.78
C SER A 110 16.32 7.53 10.92
N GLY A 111 16.34 8.75 11.44
CA GLY A 111 17.19 9.16 12.57
C GLY A 111 16.41 9.92 13.63
N ASN A 112 15.33 10.59 13.21
CA ASN A 112 14.37 11.24 14.09
C ASN A 112 13.14 10.33 14.26
N TYR A 113 12.44 10.49 15.36
CA TYR A 113 11.13 9.90 15.61
C TYR A 113 10.28 10.88 16.42
N VAL A 114 8.96 10.70 16.35
CA VAL A 114 8.04 11.46 17.21
C VAL A 114 7.84 10.69 18.51
N GLN A 115 8.01 11.36 19.64
CA GLN A 115 7.54 10.88 20.94
C GLN A 115 6.26 11.62 21.32
N VAL A 116 5.25 10.85 21.70
CA VAL A 116 3.99 11.34 22.25
C VAL A 116 3.93 10.96 23.73
N VAL A 117 3.64 11.95 24.57
CA VAL A 117 3.47 11.80 26.02
C VAL A 117 2.08 12.29 26.39
N ASN A 118 1.26 11.42 26.95
CA ASN A 118 -0.08 11.75 27.41
C ASN A 118 -0.26 11.36 28.87
N SER A 119 -0.39 12.34 29.76
CA SER A 119 -0.82 12.10 31.14
C SER A 119 -2.34 12.15 31.20
N HIS A 120 -2.96 11.02 31.54
CA HIS A 120 -4.40 10.85 31.58
C HIS A 120 -4.94 11.07 33.00
N ALA A 121 -6.01 11.85 33.11
CA ALA A 121 -6.91 11.92 34.25
C ALA A 121 -8.33 11.58 33.79
N ASN A 122 -9.21 11.25 34.73
CA ASN A 122 -10.63 11.07 34.41
C ASN A 122 -11.22 12.40 33.95
N ARG A 123 -12.16 12.30 33.00
CA ARG A 123 -12.97 13.44 32.57
C ARG A 123 -13.91 13.86 33.70
N SER A 124 -14.49 15.06 33.62
CA SER A 124 -15.42 15.56 34.65
C SER A 124 -16.70 14.72 34.82
N ASP A 125 -17.02 13.89 33.84
CA ASP A 125 -18.10 12.90 33.86
C ASP A 125 -17.66 11.52 34.42
N ASP A 126 -16.45 11.44 34.98
CA ASP A 126 -15.81 10.22 35.49
C ASP A 126 -15.63 9.12 34.43
N THR A 127 -15.52 9.52 33.15
CA THR A 127 -15.21 8.59 32.06
C THR A 127 -13.72 8.62 31.71
N PRO A 128 -13.19 7.54 31.10
CA PRO A 128 -11.80 7.50 30.64
C PRO A 128 -11.50 8.61 29.63
N SER A 129 -10.33 9.23 29.74
CA SER A 129 -9.83 10.23 28.79
C SER A 129 -9.06 9.57 27.65
N TYR A 130 -8.93 10.27 26.53
CA TYR A 130 -8.32 9.75 25.31
C TYR A 130 -7.53 10.83 24.57
N SER A 131 -6.54 10.40 23.79
CA SER A 131 -5.77 11.27 22.91
C SER A 131 -5.38 10.53 21.64
N GLY A 132 -5.37 11.23 20.50
CA GLY A 132 -5.06 10.68 19.20
C GLY A 132 -3.97 11.48 18.50
N PHE A 133 -2.94 10.79 18.04
CA PHE A 133 -1.91 11.30 17.15
C PHE A 133 -2.15 10.74 15.75
N SER A 134 -2.39 11.59 14.76
CA SER A 134 -2.90 11.13 13.47
C SER A 134 -2.52 11.99 12.29
N ARG A 135 -2.60 11.39 11.10
CA ARG A 135 -2.46 12.11 9.83
C ARG A 135 -3.34 11.49 8.75
N ASP A 136 -3.94 12.34 7.94
CA ASP A 136 -4.84 11.94 6.87
C ASP A 136 -4.03 11.52 5.63
N TYR A 137 -4.14 10.25 5.25
CA TYR A 137 -3.44 9.67 4.09
C TYR A 137 -4.31 9.59 2.84
N LYS A 138 -5.54 10.14 2.87
CA LYS A 138 -6.40 10.25 1.68
C LYS A 138 -6.21 11.60 0.98
N ALA A 139 -5.03 11.82 0.42
CA ALA A 139 -4.77 13.01 -0.37
C ALA A 139 -5.52 12.96 -1.72
N PRO A 140 -6.19 14.03 -2.16
CA PRO A 140 -6.93 14.03 -3.43
C PRO A 140 -6.03 13.88 -4.68
N THR A 141 -4.72 14.08 -4.55
CA THR A 141 -3.74 13.95 -5.64
C THR A 141 -2.39 13.53 -5.09
N GLY A 142 -1.74 12.54 -5.72
CA GLY A 142 -0.51 11.92 -5.25
C GLY A 142 -0.76 11.06 -3.99
N GLY A 143 -0.15 9.88 -3.92
CA GLY A 143 -0.38 8.90 -2.86
C GLY A 143 -0.99 7.61 -3.38
N VAL A 144 -1.51 6.79 -2.47
CA VAL A 144 -2.14 5.50 -2.80
C VAL A 144 -3.61 5.69 -3.16
N ASP A 145 -4.12 4.87 -4.08
CA ASP A 145 -5.56 4.67 -4.26
C ASP A 145 -6.12 3.89 -3.06
N TRP A 146 -6.69 4.62 -2.11
CA TRP A 146 -7.29 4.05 -0.89
C TRP A 146 -8.53 3.20 -1.14
N THR A 147 -9.02 3.10 -2.39
CA THR A 147 -10.10 2.19 -2.78
C THR A 147 -9.57 0.81 -3.20
N LYS A 148 -8.26 0.66 -3.32
CA LYS A 148 -7.57 -0.57 -3.70
C LYS A 148 -6.70 -1.09 -2.56
N GLU A 149 -6.28 -2.35 -2.68
CA GLU A 149 -5.38 -2.95 -1.70
C GLU A 149 -4.12 -2.10 -1.53
N HIS A 150 -3.71 -1.85 -0.29
CA HIS A 150 -2.47 -1.14 0.03
C HIS A 150 -1.93 -1.64 1.37
N THR A 151 -0.63 -1.46 1.57
CA THR A 151 0.08 -1.88 2.77
C THR A 151 0.46 -0.66 3.60
N ILE A 152 0.21 -0.72 4.90
CA ILE A 152 0.59 0.30 5.87
C ILE A 152 1.62 -0.32 6.81
N GLU A 153 2.78 0.29 6.90
CA GLU A 153 3.88 -0.11 7.77
C GLU A 153 4.15 1.02 8.76
N PHE A 154 4.48 0.67 9.99
CA PHE A 154 4.91 1.62 11.00
C PHE A 154 5.71 0.94 12.10
N SER A 155 6.59 1.70 12.73
CA SER A 155 7.37 1.26 13.89
C SER A 155 6.91 2.02 15.12
N ILE A 156 6.59 1.30 16.19
CA ILE A 156 6.20 1.89 17.47
C ILE A 156 7.03 1.30 18.61
N ARG A 157 7.37 2.13 19.59
CA ARG A 157 7.99 1.70 20.84
C ARG A 157 7.21 2.28 22.00
N ILE A 158 6.82 1.44 22.95
CA ILE A 158 6.20 1.91 24.19
C ILE A 158 7.32 2.35 25.13
N ASP A 159 7.30 3.63 25.52
CA ASP A 159 8.35 4.25 26.34
C ASP A 159 7.89 4.43 27.81
N GLU A 160 6.63 4.12 28.14
CA GLU A 160 6.16 4.19 29.52
C GLU A 160 6.76 3.08 30.40
N ASP A 161 6.77 3.31 31.72
CA ASP A 161 7.05 2.26 32.70
C ASP A 161 5.80 1.41 32.96
N LEU A 162 5.67 0.31 32.19
CA LEU A 162 4.58 -0.66 32.34
C LEU A 162 4.57 -1.36 33.70
N THR A 163 5.65 -1.28 34.48
CA THR A 163 5.76 -1.92 35.81
C THR A 163 5.29 -1.02 36.95
N ALA A 164 5.06 0.28 36.69
CA ALA A 164 4.61 1.24 37.67
C ALA A 164 3.17 0.98 38.18
N GLY A 165 2.47 0.01 37.60
CA GLY A 165 1.13 -0.41 38.03
C GLY A 165 -0.01 0.39 37.41
N ASN A 166 0.27 1.43 36.62
CA ASN A 166 -0.76 2.30 36.02
C ASN A 166 -1.34 1.77 34.70
N PHE A 167 -0.75 0.73 34.10
CA PHE A 167 -1.25 0.06 32.90
C PHE A 167 -1.93 -1.25 33.29
N ASN A 168 -3.08 -1.16 33.97
CA ASN A 168 -3.67 -2.30 34.70
C ASN A 168 -5.18 -2.49 34.46
N THR A 169 -5.85 -1.57 33.76
CA THR A 169 -7.27 -1.69 33.42
C THR A 169 -7.48 -1.87 31.92
N VAL A 170 -8.66 -2.34 31.52
CA VAL A 170 -9.07 -2.39 30.11
C VAL A 170 -9.16 -1.00 29.45
N ASN A 171 -9.18 0.08 30.24
CA ASN A 171 -9.18 1.44 29.69
C ASN A 171 -7.78 1.98 29.47
N ASP A 172 -6.75 1.30 29.96
CA ASP A 172 -5.37 1.66 29.76
C ASP A 172 -4.87 1.01 28.47
N ARG A 173 -4.76 1.81 27.41
CA ARG A 173 -4.62 1.28 26.05
C ARG A 173 -3.72 2.11 25.16
N TYR A 174 -3.12 1.42 24.21
CA TYR A 174 -2.60 1.95 22.96
C TYR A 174 -3.35 1.31 21.81
N HIS A 175 -3.77 2.10 20.83
CA HIS A 175 -4.32 1.61 19.57
C HIS A 175 -3.55 2.19 18.39
N ALA A 176 -3.40 1.38 17.35
CA ALA A 176 -3.16 1.85 16.00
C ALA A 176 -4.35 1.42 15.12
N SER A 177 -4.87 2.34 14.34
CA SER A 177 -6.04 2.10 13.49
C SER A 177 -6.10 3.10 12.34
N ASN A 178 -7.10 2.94 11.48
CA ASN A 178 -7.46 3.98 10.54
C ASN A 178 -8.91 4.44 10.75
N VAL A 179 -9.16 5.73 10.95
CA VAL A 179 -10.48 6.26 11.34
C VAL A 179 -10.86 7.54 10.60
N ASN A 180 -12.12 7.95 10.70
CA ASN A 180 -12.62 9.21 10.15
C ASN A 180 -12.74 10.31 11.21
N ASN A 181 -11.80 10.34 12.16
CA ASN A 181 -11.69 11.37 13.20
C ASN A 181 -10.21 11.52 13.63
N THR A 182 -9.91 12.51 14.47
CA THR A 182 -8.53 12.83 14.90
C THR A 182 -8.24 12.54 16.38
N ARG A 183 -9.13 11.85 17.09
CA ARG A 183 -9.15 11.82 18.57
C ARG A 183 -8.93 10.44 19.17
N ASN A 184 -9.61 9.42 18.63
CA ASN A 184 -9.60 8.08 19.18
C ASN A 184 -10.22 7.09 18.19
N THR A 185 -9.98 5.81 18.43
CA THR A 185 -10.67 4.76 17.68
C THR A 185 -12.18 4.75 17.97
N ASP A 186 -13.00 4.62 16.92
CA ASP A 186 -14.47 4.56 16.97
C ASP A 186 -15.03 3.55 15.95
N ASN A 187 -16.34 3.62 15.66
CA ASN A 187 -16.99 2.72 14.71
C ASN A 187 -16.70 3.02 13.22
N THR A 188 -15.87 4.02 12.93
CA THR A 188 -15.36 4.31 11.59
C THR A 188 -14.03 3.62 11.30
N ALA A 189 -13.49 2.86 12.27
CA ALA A 189 -12.27 2.12 12.03
C ALA A 189 -12.46 1.01 10.99
N SER A 190 -11.54 0.86 10.04
CA SER A 190 -11.54 -0.33 9.17
C SER A 190 -10.75 -1.46 9.82
N TRP A 191 -9.51 -1.21 10.23
CA TRP A 191 -8.68 -2.16 10.96
C TRP A 191 -8.25 -1.58 12.30
N MET A 192 -7.84 -2.45 13.23
CA MET A 192 -7.36 -2.06 14.54
C MET A 192 -6.33 -3.08 15.05
N VAL A 193 -5.27 -2.56 15.65
CA VAL A 193 -4.37 -3.31 16.52
C VAL A 193 -4.16 -2.53 17.80
N TYR A 194 -4.12 -3.21 18.94
CA TYR A 194 -4.06 -2.55 20.23
C TYR A 194 -3.52 -3.44 21.33
N VAL A 195 -3.25 -2.84 22.49
CA VAL A 195 -2.94 -3.54 23.74
C VAL A 195 -3.77 -2.93 24.86
N CYS A 196 -4.21 -3.75 25.81
CA CYS A 196 -4.90 -3.32 27.03
C CYS A 196 -4.11 -3.71 28.28
N GLY A 197 -4.15 -2.87 29.31
CA GLY A 197 -3.53 -3.14 30.62
C GLY A 197 -4.32 -4.09 31.52
N GLY A 198 -5.59 -4.37 31.19
CA GLY A 198 -6.43 -5.26 31.98
C GLY A 198 -7.58 -5.88 31.18
N GLU A 199 -8.19 -6.91 31.78
CA GLU A 199 -9.30 -7.67 31.20
C GLU A 199 -10.58 -6.83 31.10
N GLY A 200 -11.36 -7.03 30.03
CA GLY A 200 -12.70 -6.49 29.92
C GLY A 200 -13.24 -6.53 28.49
N ALA A 201 -13.98 -5.50 28.09
CA ALA A 201 -14.64 -5.46 26.77
C ALA A 201 -13.70 -5.46 25.55
N TYR A 202 -12.39 -5.30 25.76
CA TYR A 202 -11.39 -5.19 24.70
C TYR A 202 -10.32 -6.29 24.76
N ALA A 203 -10.13 -6.97 25.88
CA ALA A 203 -9.11 -8.01 26.04
C ALA A 203 -9.62 -9.08 27.01
N ASN A 204 -9.45 -10.36 26.62
CA ASN A 204 -9.62 -11.46 27.57
C ASN A 204 -8.46 -11.47 28.57
N ALA A 205 -8.60 -12.20 29.68
CA ALA A 205 -7.54 -12.31 30.68
C ALA A 205 -6.18 -12.73 30.10
N ASP A 206 -6.19 -13.63 29.11
CA ASP A 206 -4.98 -14.13 28.45
C ASP A 206 -4.39 -13.12 27.44
N ASP A 207 -5.18 -12.17 26.95
CA ASP A 207 -4.76 -11.14 25.97
C ASP A 207 -4.17 -9.88 26.66
N VAL A 208 -4.22 -9.81 27.99
CA VAL A 208 -3.79 -8.63 28.75
C VAL A 208 -2.29 -8.39 28.58
N GLY A 209 -1.91 -7.19 28.16
CA GLY A 209 -0.53 -6.81 27.92
C GLY A 209 0.05 -7.34 26.61
N GLU A 210 -0.74 -8.00 25.76
CA GLU A 210 -0.32 -8.48 24.45
C GLU A 210 -0.84 -7.57 23.32
N TRP A 211 -0.12 -7.57 22.19
CA TRP A 211 -0.65 -6.96 20.97
C TRP A 211 -1.76 -7.83 20.37
N VAL A 212 -2.92 -7.21 20.14
CA VAL A 212 -4.16 -7.86 19.72
C VAL A 212 -4.69 -7.20 18.46
N PHE A 213 -5.05 -8.01 17.46
CA PHE A 213 -5.80 -7.59 16.29
C PHE A 213 -7.29 -7.83 16.48
N TYR A 214 -8.14 -7.12 15.74
CA TYR A 214 -9.59 -7.27 15.85
C TYR A 214 -10.23 -7.82 14.58
N ASP A 215 -10.85 -9.00 14.65
CA ASP A 215 -11.63 -9.54 13.54
C ASP A 215 -13.02 -8.89 13.50
N GLY A 216 -13.22 -7.85 12.72
CA GLY A 216 -14.52 -7.19 12.61
C GLY A 216 -15.57 -8.04 11.89
N ASN A 217 -16.82 -7.96 12.34
CA ASN A 217 -17.98 -8.57 11.70
C ASN A 217 -18.69 -7.62 10.70
N ARG A 218 -18.12 -6.43 10.48
CA ARG A 218 -18.63 -5.41 9.55
C ARG A 218 -20.06 -4.93 9.86
N ASP A 219 -20.44 -4.88 11.13
CA ASP A 219 -21.81 -4.49 11.53
C ASP A 219 -21.90 -3.15 12.28
N SER A 220 -20.78 -2.43 12.38
CA SER A 220 -20.67 -1.16 13.13
C SER A 220 -21.06 -1.27 14.61
N GLY A 221 -21.13 -2.50 15.14
CA GLY A 221 -21.44 -2.79 16.53
C GLY A 221 -20.35 -2.34 17.51
N ALA A 222 -20.67 -2.58 18.78
CA ALA A 222 -19.68 -2.48 19.85
C ALA A 222 -18.58 -3.54 19.67
N MET A 223 -17.42 -3.33 20.29
CA MET A 223 -16.37 -4.33 20.31
C MET A 223 -16.87 -5.60 21.02
N ASP A 224 -16.56 -6.75 20.43
CA ASP A 224 -16.80 -8.06 21.01
C ASP A 224 -15.46 -8.70 21.34
N VAL A 225 -15.21 -8.90 22.64
CA VAL A 225 -13.95 -9.48 23.13
C VAL A 225 -13.71 -10.91 22.60
N ASN A 226 -14.73 -11.61 22.11
CA ASN A 226 -14.57 -12.93 21.51
C ASN A 226 -14.02 -12.89 20.08
N ARG A 227 -13.83 -11.69 19.52
CA ARG A 227 -13.30 -11.46 18.17
C ARG A 227 -11.90 -10.86 18.19
N THR A 228 -11.25 -10.87 19.35
CA THR A 228 -9.83 -10.56 19.48
C THR A 228 -9.00 -11.68 18.87
N VAL A 229 -7.89 -11.30 18.27
CA VAL A 229 -6.89 -12.21 17.69
C VAL A 229 -5.55 -11.82 18.29
N SER A 230 -5.14 -12.51 19.36
CA SER A 230 -3.84 -12.26 19.99
C SER A 230 -2.70 -12.64 19.04
N SER A 231 -1.61 -11.88 19.13
CA SER A 231 -0.34 -12.18 18.48
C SER A 231 0.60 -13.04 19.33
N ASP A 232 0.25 -13.31 20.59
CA ASP A 232 1.12 -13.88 21.64
C ASP A 232 2.42 -13.07 21.89
N ILE A 233 2.47 -11.80 21.44
CA ILE A 233 3.62 -10.91 21.64
C ILE A 233 3.29 -9.90 22.73
N VAL A 234 3.95 -10.07 23.87
CA VAL A 234 3.83 -9.21 25.05
C VAL A 234 4.48 -7.85 24.80
N VAL A 235 3.81 -6.81 25.25
CA VAL A 235 4.33 -5.44 25.24
C VAL A 235 5.36 -5.25 26.34
N VAL A 236 6.54 -4.79 25.95
CA VAL A 236 7.71 -4.57 26.81
C VAL A 236 8.21 -3.15 26.58
N SER A 237 8.39 -2.40 27.66
CA SER A 237 8.90 -1.04 27.61
C SER A 237 10.28 -1.00 26.94
N GLY A 238 10.45 -0.08 26.00
CA GLY A 238 11.69 0.09 25.23
C GLY A 238 11.87 -0.84 24.04
N THR A 239 10.99 -1.82 23.82
CA THR A 239 11.02 -2.71 22.66
C THR A 239 10.38 -2.04 21.45
N VAL A 240 11.04 -2.11 20.29
CA VAL A 240 10.50 -1.62 19.02
C VAL A 240 9.67 -2.73 18.37
N TYR A 241 8.44 -2.37 17.99
CA TYR A 241 7.50 -3.23 17.29
C TYR A 241 7.29 -2.69 15.88
N ASP A 242 7.51 -3.56 14.89
CA ASP A 242 7.26 -3.26 13.49
C ASP A 242 5.95 -3.91 13.06
N PHE A 243 5.04 -3.10 12.54
CA PHE A 243 3.75 -3.54 12.04
C PHE A 243 3.68 -3.45 10.53
N THR A 244 2.97 -4.41 9.93
CA THR A 244 2.57 -4.38 8.53
C THR A 244 1.08 -4.73 8.46
N ILE A 245 0.28 -3.81 7.95
CA ILE A 245 -1.17 -3.97 7.78
C ILE A 245 -1.47 -3.91 6.29
N VAL A 246 -1.80 -5.05 5.70
CA VAL A 246 -2.29 -5.13 4.32
C VAL A 246 -3.80 -4.97 4.36
N VAL A 247 -4.33 -3.88 3.81
CA VAL A 247 -5.77 -3.60 3.83
C VAL A 247 -6.33 -3.78 2.43
N ASP A 248 -7.44 -4.52 2.32
CA ASP A 248 -8.17 -4.70 1.08
C ASP A 248 -9.59 -4.09 1.21
N PRO A 249 -9.80 -2.90 0.62
CA PRO A 249 -11.11 -2.26 0.54
C PRO A 249 -12.15 -3.00 -0.32
N GLU A 250 -11.76 -3.77 -1.32
CA GLU A 250 -12.69 -4.49 -2.19
C GLU A 250 -13.38 -5.62 -1.42
N THR A 251 -12.62 -6.33 -0.58
CA THR A 251 -13.16 -7.42 0.25
C THR A 251 -13.55 -6.98 1.67
N GLN A 252 -13.29 -5.72 2.03
CA GLN A 252 -13.45 -5.17 3.39
C GLN A 252 -12.75 -6.04 4.43
N SER A 253 -11.48 -6.34 4.16
CA SER A 253 -10.65 -7.17 5.00
C SER A 253 -9.26 -6.58 5.20
N TYR A 254 -8.48 -7.17 6.10
CA TYR A 254 -7.08 -6.85 6.27
C TYR A 254 -6.30 -8.04 6.82
N VAL A 255 -4.99 -8.02 6.64
CA VAL A 255 -4.04 -8.93 7.28
C VAL A 255 -3.07 -8.07 8.08
N GLY A 256 -2.91 -8.40 9.37
CA GLY A 256 -1.99 -7.74 10.26
C GLY A 256 -0.76 -8.61 10.52
N SER A 257 0.41 -8.01 10.52
CA SER A 257 1.65 -8.63 10.97
C SER A 257 2.36 -7.73 11.98
N ILE A 258 3.08 -8.36 12.89
CA ILE A 258 3.89 -7.70 13.91
C ILE A 258 5.20 -8.48 14.11
N THR A 259 6.30 -7.77 14.38
CA THR A 259 7.51 -8.35 14.95
C THR A 259 8.14 -7.44 16.00
N ASP A 260 8.76 -8.05 17.03
CA ASP A 260 9.58 -7.37 18.05
C ASP A 260 11.11 -7.49 17.74
N GLY A 261 11.45 -7.97 16.54
CA GLY A 261 12.82 -8.28 16.11
C GLY A 261 13.30 -9.70 16.48
N VAL A 262 12.55 -10.44 17.29
CA VAL A 262 12.85 -11.83 17.71
C VAL A 262 11.71 -12.78 17.34
N ASN A 263 10.50 -12.40 17.71
CA ASN A 263 9.24 -13.07 17.47
C ASN A 263 8.49 -12.32 16.37
N SER A 264 7.67 -13.07 15.62
CA SER A 264 6.80 -12.49 14.61
C SER A 264 5.48 -13.23 14.58
N TYR A 265 4.42 -12.50 14.26
CA TYR A 265 3.08 -13.05 14.10
C TYR A 265 2.41 -12.41 12.89
N THR A 266 1.64 -13.20 12.15
CA THR A 266 0.79 -12.74 11.04
C THR A 266 -0.59 -13.37 11.20
N THR A 267 -1.63 -12.54 11.15
CA THR A 267 -3.02 -12.97 11.26
C THR A 267 -3.44 -13.77 10.01
N GLY A 268 -4.56 -14.50 10.12
CA GLY A 268 -5.36 -14.79 8.92
C GLY A 268 -5.99 -13.52 8.33
N THR A 269 -6.83 -13.67 7.31
CA THR A 269 -7.63 -12.55 6.80
C THR A 269 -8.72 -12.18 7.81
N LEU A 270 -8.65 -10.96 8.34
CA LEU A 270 -9.59 -10.41 9.31
C LEU A 270 -10.59 -9.49 8.63
N GLY A 271 -11.83 -9.44 9.12
CA GLY A 271 -12.84 -8.53 8.61
C GLY A 271 -12.67 -7.10 9.12
N TRP A 272 -13.13 -6.12 8.33
CA TRP A 272 -13.21 -4.75 8.82
C TRP A 272 -14.13 -4.62 10.03
N ARG A 273 -13.76 -3.76 10.97
CA ARG A 273 -14.56 -3.47 12.18
C ARG A 273 -15.95 -2.90 11.83
N ARG A 274 -16.08 -2.19 10.73
CA ARG A 274 -17.26 -1.41 10.36
C ARG A 274 -18.01 -1.94 9.13
N ALA A 275 -19.27 -1.54 8.99
CA ALA A 275 -20.12 -1.86 7.82
C ALA A 275 -19.86 -0.99 6.58
N SER A 276 -19.04 0.05 6.70
CA SER A 276 -18.88 1.08 5.67
C SER A 276 -18.17 0.59 4.41
N THR A 277 -18.61 1.18 3.30
CA THR A 277 -18.01 1.19 1.94
C THR A 277 -16.52 1.37 1.84
N GLU A 278 -16.06 2.30 2.68
CA GLU A 278 -14.87 3.09 2.43
C GLU A 278 -13.89 2.85 3.55
N ILE A 279 -12.60 3.00 3.27
CA ILE A 279 -11.55 2.90 4.28
C ILE A 279 -11.44 4.17 5.14
N GLY A 280 -10.80 4.12 6.32
CA GLY A 280 -10.63 5.27 7.21
C GLY A 280 -9.64 6.25 6.59
N SER A 281 -9.78 7.56 6.85
CA SER A 281 -8.90 8.56 6.24
C SER A 281 -7.64 8.84 7.08
N TYR A 282 -7.79 8.93 8.39
CA TYR A 282 -6.69 9.20 9.31
C TYR A 282 -6.03 7.90 9.75
N LEU A 283 -4.73 7.76 9.51
CA LEU A 283 -3.91 6.81 10.26
C LEU A 283 -3.77 7.35 11.68
N MET A 284 -4.15 6.55 12.67
CA MET A 284 -4.35 6.96 14.05
C MET A 284 -3.51 6.11 15.00
N PHE A 285 -2.83 6.78 15.91
CA PHE A 285 -2.16 6.21 17.06
C PHE A 285 -2.74 6.88 18.31
N ASP A 286 -3.62 6.17 19.02
CA ASP A 286 -4.37 6.74 20.13
C ASP A 286 -4.08 6.03 21.46
N THR A 287 -4.18 6.81 22.53
CA THR A 287 -4.01 6.33 23.90
C THR A 287 -5.28 6.57 24.70
N ARG A 288 -5.51 5.69 25.67
CA ARG A 288 -6.60 5.81 26.63
C ARG A 288 -6.08 5.53 28.03
N GLY A 289 -6.66 6.23 28.99
CA GLY A 289 -6.35 6.04 30.40
C GLY A 289 -7.56 6.26 31.27
N TYR A 290 -7.64 5.49 32.36
CA TYR A 290 -8.60 5.69 33.43
C TYR A 290 -7.86 5.59 34.76
N LEU A 291 -8.01 6.60 35.60
CA LEU A 291 -7.42 6.61 36.94
C LEU A 291 -8.46 6.09 37.93
N VAL A 292 -8.15 4.98 38.60
CA VAL A 292 -8.97 4.48 39.71
C VAL A 292 -8.62 5.32 40.96
N ALA A 293 -9.62 6.02 41.48
CA ALA A 293 -9.46 7.05 42.50
C ALA A 293 -9.24 6.48 43.90
N ASP A 294 -8.01 6.03 44.20
CA ASP A 294 -7.49 5.60 45.51
C ASP A 294 -6.27 4.66 45.40
N GLU A 295 -5.96 4.17 44.20
CA GLU A 295 -4.87 3.19 44.00
C GLU A 295 -3.51 3.83 43.67
N PHE A 296 -3.46 5.03 43.07
CA PHE A 296 -2.21 5.61 42.56
C PHE A 296 -2.08 7.12 42.79
N GLU A 297 -0.95 7.53 43.36
CA GLU A 297 -0.52 8.94 43.56
C GLU A 297 0.38 9.45 42.41
N SER A 298 0.64 8.60 41.40
CA SER A 298 1.50 8.91 40.25
C SER A 298 0.69 9.29 39.00
N ALA A 299 1.33 10.01 38.07
CA ALA A 299 0.76 10.31 36.77
C ALA A 299 0.40 9.01 36.00
N ASN A 300 -0.83 8.93 35.50
CA ASN A 300 -1.26 7.85 34.61
C ASN A 300 -0.80 8.17 33.17
N GLU A 301 0.46 7.90 32.89
CA GLU A 301 1.13 8.29 31.65
C GLU A 301 0.99 7.22 30.57
N ARG A 302 0.76 7.64 29.34
CA ARG A 302 0.88 6.83 28.13
C ARG A 302 1.92 7.47 27.24
N MET A 303 3.02 6.77 27.01
CA MET A 303 4.17 7.29 26.29
C MET A 303 4.59 6.31 25.20
N PHE A 304 4.66 6.80 23.97
CA PHE A 304 5.14 6.00 22.84
C PHE A 304 5.97 6.83 21.88
N SER A 305 6.89 6.17 21.22
CA SER A 305 7.63 6.67 20.06
C SER A 305 7.05 6.06 18.79
N LEU A 306 6.94 6.87 17.73
CA LEU A 306 6.45 6.47 16.40
C LEU A 306 7.44 6.91 15.33
N ASP A 307 7.71 6.03 14.38
CA ASP A 307 8.55 6.29 13.23
C ASP A 307 8.20 5.35 12.06
N ASN A 308 8.84 5.58 10.92
CA ASN A 308 8.82 4.73 9.74
C ASN A 308 7.40 4.39 9.27
N VAL A 309 6.54 5.40 9.28
CA VAL A 309 5.18 5.28 8.75
C VAL A 309 5.28 5.28 7.23
N ILE A 310 5.01 4.15 6.60
CA ILE A 310 5.08 3.98 5.16
C ILE A 310 3.79 3.35 4.69
N ILE A 311 3.16 3.95 3.67
CA ILE A 311 2.02 3.36 2.99
C ILE A 311 2.46 3.08 1.56
N THR A 312 2.48 1.81 1.20
CA THR A 312 2.85 1.36 -0.13
C THR A 312 1.67 0.76 -0.85
N GLN A 313 1.61 1.00 -2.16
CA GLN A 313 0.67 0.31 -3.01
C GLN A 313 1.39 -0.20 -4.24
N SER A 314 1.34 -1.50 -4.44
CA SER A 314 1.78 -2.14 -5.68
C SER A 314 0.72 -1.88 -6.74
N LEU A 315 0.77 -0.70 -7.37
CA LEU A 315 -0.04 -0.43 -8.54
C LEU A 315 0.68 -0.99 -9.77
N ALA A 316 -0.07 -1.65 -10.64
CA ALA A 316 0.29 -1.70 -12.05
C ALA A 316 0.06 -0.29 -12.61
N ARG A 317 0.95 0.66 -12.29
CA ARG A 317 0.87 2.01 -12.83
C ARG A 317 1.04 1.92 -14.34
N ILE A 318 0.26 2.70 -15.08
CA ILE A 318 0.40 2.77 -16.53
C ILE A 318 1.75 3.42 -16.81
N PRO A 319 2.71 2.75 -17.47
CA PRO A 319 3.96 3.38 -17.84
C PRO A 319 3.67 4.63 -18.68
N GLY A 320 4.25 5.78 -18.35
CA GLY A 320 3.93 7.05 -19.01
C GLY A 320 3.02 7.99 -18.21
N ASP A 321 2.27 7.48 -17.23
CA ASP A 321 1.37 8.26 -16.36
C ASP A 321 2.16 8.78 -15.15
N THR A 322 2.47 10.08 -15.14
CA THR A 322 3.32 10.73 -14.13
C THR A 322 2.55 11.19 -12.91
N ASP A 323 1.30 11.60 -13.07
CA ASP A 323 0.44 12.11 -11.99
C ASP A 323 -0.60 11.10 -11.48
N ASN A 324 -0.62 9.90 -12.08
CA ASN A 324 -1.44 8.75 -11.74
C ASN A 324 -2.95 9.03 -11.87
N ASP A 325 -3.35 9.85 -12.84
CA ASP A 325 -4.77 10.13 -13.11
C ASP A 325 -5.45 9.05 -13.97
N GLY A 326 -4.71 8.01 -14.35
CA GLY A 326 -5.16 6.91 -15.20
C GLY A 326 -5.16 7.26 -16.69
N LYS A 327 -4.52 8.37 -17.08
CA LYS A 327 -4.29 8.77 -18.46
C LYS A 327 -2.80 9.01 -18.68
N VAL A 328 -2.40 8.87 -19.93
CA VAL A 328 -1.08 9.31 -20.40
C VAL A 328 -1.31 10.39 -21.43
N ASP A 329 -1.08 11.65 -21.05
CA ASP A 329 -1.42 12.81 -21.86
C ASP A 329 -0.35 13.92 -21.83
N ASP A 330 -0.74 15.14 -22.22
CA ASP A 330 0.17 16.28 -22.31
C ASP A 330 0.65 16.80 -20.95
N VAL A 331 -0.06 16.50 -19.87
CA VAL A 331 0.38 16.76 -18.49
C VAL A 331 1.64 15.94 -18.20
N ASP A 332 1.62 14.66 -18.54
CA ASP A 332 2.74 13.75 -18.32
C ASP A 332 3.95 14.10 -19.17
N ALA A 333 3.69 14.40 -20.45
CA ALA A 333 4.74 14.81 -21.37
C ALA A 333 5.48 16.07 -20.87
N LYS A 334 4.76 16.96 -20.17
CA LYS A 334 5.33 18.18 -19.59
C LYS A 334 6.19 17.88 -18.36
N VAL A 335 5.80 16.92 -17.52
CA VAL A 335 6.62 16.45 -16.41
C VAL A 335 7.92 15.83 -16.94
N LEU A 336 7.83 14.91 -17.90
CA LEU A 336 8.99 14.29 -18.54
C LEU A 336 9.92 15.35 -19.19
N ALA A 337 9.36 16.35 -19.87
CA ALA A 337 10.15 17.45 -20.43
C ALA A 337 10.84 18.31 -19.37
N THR A 338 10.26 18.44 -18.17
CA THR A 338 10.84 19.22 -17.06
C THR A 338 12.10 18.55 -16.51
N TYR A 339 12.13 17.21 -16.47
CA TYR A 339 13.24 16.43 -15.94
C TYR A 339 14.18 15.88 -17.00
N TRP A 340 13.99 16.22 -18.28
CA TRP A 340 14.76 15.69 -19.39
C TRP A 340 16.28 15.77 -19.18
N GLY A 341 16.95 14.62 -19.27
CA GLY A 341 18.39 14.47 -19.08
C GLY A 341 18.86 14.53 -17.62
N SER A 342 17.94 14.60 -16.66
CA SER A 342 18.26 14.61 -15.23
C SER A 342 18.41 13.19 -14.68
N SER A 343 19.32 13.02 -13.72
CA SER A 343 19.32 11.84 -12.85
C SER A 343 18.28 12.00 -11.76
N VAL A 344 17.44 10.97 -11.59
CA VAL A 344 16.38 10.93 -10.58
C VAL A 344 16.56 9.69 -9.70
N ALA A 345 15.75 9.54 -8.66
CA ALA A 345 15.71 8.26 -7.95
C ALA A 345 15.26 7.17 -8.94
N VAL A 346 15.92 6.02 -8.89
CA VAL A 346 15.65 4.90 -9.80
C VAL A 346 14.18 4.53 -9.75
N GLY A 347 13.48 4.63 -10.88
CA GLY A 347 12.05 4.33 -11.02
C GLY A 347 11.11 5.45 -10.59
N ASP A 348 11.60 6.69 -10.43
CA ASP A 348 10.77 7.84 -10.08
C ASP A 348 9.91 8.31 -11.28
N VAL A 349 8.78 7.64 -11.45
CA VAL A 349 7.76 7.93 -12.46
C VAL A 349 7.15 9.31 -12.35
N THR A 350 7.13 9.90 -11.15
CA THR A 350 6.65 11.28 -10.95
C THR A 350 7.59 12.31 -11.57
N LYS A 351 8.78 11.87 -11.97
CA LYS A 351 9.76 12.66 -12.74
C LYS A 351 10.00 12.11 -14.15
N GLY A 352 9.31 11.04 -14.53
CA GLY A 352 9.39 10.45 -15.87
C GLY A 352 10.52 9.44 -16.09
N ASP A 353 11.04 8.78 -15.04
CA ASP A 353 11.89 7.59 -15.19
C ASP A 353 11.03 6.32 -15.18
N PHE A 354 10.53 5.94 -16.36
CA PHE A 354 9.58 4.84 -16.51
C PHE A 354 10.24 3.48 -16.75
N ASN A 355 11.52 3.43 -17.10
CA ASN A 355 12.27 2.18 -17.25
C ASN A 355 13.13 1.82 -16.03
N ALA A 356 13.11 2.67 -15.00
CA ALA A 356 13.87 2.52 -13.76
C ALA A 356 15.39 2.40 -14.00
N ASP A 357 15.93 3.22 -14.90
CA ASP A 357 17.37 3.33 -15.12
C ASP A 357 18.03 4.51 -14.39
N GLY A 358 17.22 5.34 -13.71
CA GLY A 358 17.67 6.49 -12.94
C GLY A 358 17.93 7.74 -13.79
N VAL A 359 17.61 7.74 -15.09
CA VAL A 359 17.88 8.85 -16.01
C VAL A 359 16.72 9.09 -16.97
N VAL A 360 16.07 10.25 -16.86
CA VAL A 360 14.95 10.62 -17.74
C VAL A 360 15.45 10.96 -19.15
N ASN A 361 15.11 10.13 -20.13
CA ASN A 361 15.64 10.24 -21.49
C ASN A 361 14.66 9.79 -22.60
N ALA A 362 15.19 9.55 -23.80
CA ALA A 362 14.38 9.17 -24.95
C ALA A 362 13.70 7.80 -24.81
N ILE A 363 14.21 6.91 -23.95
CA ILE A 363 13.56 5.64 -23.62
C ILE A 363 12.27 5.91 -22.86
N ASP A 364 12.30 6.81 -21.88
CA ASP A 364 11.10 7.20 -21.12
C ASP A 364 10.07 7.91 -21.99
N ALA A 365 10.50 8.79 -22.90
CA ALA A 365 9.58 9.41 -23.85
C ALA A 365 8.94 8.37 -24.78
N ALA A 366 9.66 7.32 -25.15
CA ALA A 366 9.10 6.23 -25.95
C ALA A 366 8.08 5.41 -25.15
N ILE A 367 8.31 5.20 -23.85
CA ILE A 367 7.35 4.55 -22.94
C ILE A 367 6.09 5.41 -22.82
N LEU A 368 6.23 6.71 -22.52
CA LEU A 368 5.12 7.65 -22.46
C LEU A 368 4.30 7.65 -23.77
N ALA A 369 4.96 7.73 -24.92
CA ALA A 369 4.29 7.70 -26.20
C ALA A 369 3.58 6.36 -26.50
N ALA A 370 4.16 5.24 -26.06
CA ALA A 370 3.58 3.91 -26.28
C ALA A 370 2.28 3.70 -25.50
N HIS A 371 2.10 4.41 -24.40
CA HIS A 371 0.94 4.30 -23.52
C HIS A 371 -0.01 5.51 -23.63
N TRP A 372 0.17 6.41 -24.59
CA TRP A 372 -0.68 7.59 -24.77
C TRP A 372 -2.17 7.25 -24.83
N GLY A 373 -2.99 7.92 -24.01
CA GLY A 373 -4.45 7.75 -23.99
C GLY A 373 -5.05 7.64 -22.60
N ASP A 374 -6.38 7.51 -22.54
CA ASP A 374 -7.14 7.30 -21.30
C ASP A 374 -7.28 5.79 -21.05
N HIS A 375 -6.88 5.34 -19.86
CA HIS A 375 -6.93 3.95 -19.44
C HIS A 375 -7.99 3.71 -18.35
N ASN A 376 -8.76 4.72 -17.96
CA ASN A 376 -9.90 4.61 -17.04
C ASN A 376 -11.16 4.01 -17.70
N VAL A 377 -11.12 3.76 -19.01
CA VAL A 377 -12.19 3.05 -19.70
C VAL A 377 -12.12 1.57 -19.36
N ALA A 378 -13.08 1.13 -18.54
CA ALA A 378 -13.41 -0.28 -18.37
C ALA A 378 -13.42 -0.94 -19.74
N MET A 379 -12.58 -1.97 -19.91
CA MET A 379 -12.60 -2.81 -21.09
C MET A 379 -14.05 -3.21 -21.37
N GLU A 380 -14.65 -2.69 -22.44
CA GLU A 380 -15.73 -3.42 -23.09
C GLU A 380 -15.08 -4.70 -23.63
N SER A 381 -15.04 -5.74 -22.80
CA SER A 381 -14.98 -7.11 -23.29
C SER A 381 -16.34 -7.43 -23.91
N THR A 382 -16.67 -6.76 -25.02
CA THR A 382 -17.58 -7.36 -25.98
C THR A 382 -16.70 -8.28 -26.83
N PRO A 383 -16.82 -9.62 -26.69
CA PRO A 383 -16.30 -10.47 -27.74
C PRO A 383 -17.14 -10.13 -28.97
N VAL A 384 -16.56 -9.37 -29.90
CA VAL A 384 -17.10 -9.28 -31.25
C VAL A 384 -17.01 -10.70 -31.78
N GLY A 385 -18.12 -11.43 -31.69
CA GLY A 385 -18.25 -12.76 -32.24
C GLY A 385 -17.86 -12.69 -33.70
N VAL A 386 -16.67 -13.19 -34.00
CA VAL A 386 -16.25 -13.45 -35.37
C VAL A 386 -17.30 -14.42 -35.93
N PRO A 387 -18.03 -14.07 -37.00
CA PRO A 387 -18.94 -15.02 -37.61
C PRO A 387 -18.10 -16.13 -38.21
N GLU A 388 -18.10 -17.31 -37.59
CA GLU A 388 -17.44 -18.47 -38.18
C GLU A 388 -18.15 -18.80 -39.50
N PRO A 389 -17.42 -18.87 -40.64
CA PRO A 389 -18.00 -19.20 -41.95
C PRO A 389 -18.55 -20.65 -42.03
N SER A 390 -18.49 -21.40 -40.94
CA SER A 390 -18.87 -22.81 -40.83
C SER A 390 -20.38 -23.05 -40.71
N THR A 391 -21.16 -22.08 -40.21
CA THR A 391 -22.61 -22.25 -39.99
C THR A 391 -23.42 -22.27 -41.29
N LEU A 392 -22.98 -21.53 -42.31
CA LEU A 392 -23.58 -21.54 -43.66
C LEU A 392 -23.31 -22.86 -44.41
N LEU A 393 -22.15 -23.48 -44.20
CA LEU A 393 -21.80 -24.79 -44.78
C LEU A 393 -22.60 -25.94 -44.14
N LEU A 394 -22.86 -25.87 -42.82
CA LEU A 394 -23.70 -26.86 -42.11
C LEU A 394 -25.19 -26.74 -42.45
N LEU A 395 -25.72 -25.52 -42.69
CA LEU A 395 -27.11 -25.34 -43.11
C LEU A 395 -27.36 -25.84 -44.54
N LEU A 396 -26.40 -25.64 -45.45
CA LEU A 396 -26.49 -26.18 -46.82
C LEU A 396 -26.34 -27.70 -46.88
N ALA A 397 -25.45 -28.29 -46.06
CA ALA A 397 -25.31 -29.74 -45.98
C ALA A 397 -26.55 -30.42 -45.37
N GLY A 398 -27.19 -29.81 -44.36
CA GLY A 398 -28.42 -30.31 -43.75
C GLY A 398 -29.66 -30.21 -44.66
N GLY A 399 -29.76 -29.13 -45.45
CA GLY A 399 -30.89 -28.91 -46.38
C GLY A 399 -30.96 -29.91 -47.53
N ILE A 400 -29.80 -30.33 -48.06
CA ILE A 400 -29.73 -31.32 -49.16
C ILE A 400 -30.06 -32.73 -48.65
N ALA A 401 -29.63 -33.09 -47.43
CA ALA A 401 -29.96 -34.37 -46.81
C ALA A 401 -31.47 -34.48 -46.47
N GLY A 402 -32.11 -33.38 -46.04
CA GLY A 402 -33.55 -33.32 -45.78
C GLY A 402 -34.43 -33.48 -47.03
N LEU A 403 -33.98 -32.97 -48.19
CA LEU A 403 -34.71 -33.10 -49.46
C LEU A 403 -34.60 -34.51 -50.08
N LEU A 404 -33.48 -35.21 -49.86
CA LEU A 404 -33.27 -36.57 -50.38
C LEU A 404 -34.04 -37.65 -49.61
N THR A 405 -34.39 -37.42 -48.34
CA THR A 405 -35.20 -38.38 -47.56
C THR A 405 -36.70 -38.26 -47.86
N ARG A 406 -37.17 -37.07 -48.28
CA ARG A 406 -38.58 -36.83 -48.62
C ARG A 406 -38.99 -37.39 -49.99
N ALA A 407 -38.04 -37.58 -50.90
CA ALA A 407 -38.28 -38.18 -52.22
C ALA A 407 -38.36 -39.73 -52.22
N ARG A 408 -38.10 -40.39 -51.09
CA ARG A 408 -38.18 -41.87 -50.95
C ARG A 408 -39.42 -42.37 -50.18
N ARG A 409 -40.41 -41.51 -49.91
CA ARG A 409 -41.69 -41.87 -49.27
C ARG A 409 -42.92 -41.38 -50.07
N ALA A 410 -42.86 -41.46 -51.40
CA ALA A 410 -44.02 -41.34 -52.28
C ALA A 410 -44.18 -42.65 -53.07
#